data_AF-A0A1H5S8Z6-F1
#
_entry.id   AF-A0A1H5S8Z6-F1
#
_cell.length_a   1.000
_cell.length_b   1.000
_cell.length_c   1.000
_cell.angle_alpha   90.00
_cell.angle_beta   90.00
_cell.angle_gamma   90.00
#
_symmetry.space_group_name_H-M   'P 1'
#
loop_
_entity.id
_entity.type
_entity.pdbx_description
1 polymer ?
#
loop_
_entity_poly.entity_id
_entity_poly.type
_entity_poly.pdbx_seq_one_letter_code
_entity_poly.pdbx_strand_id
1 'polypeptide(L)'
;MRKIILIYSVLLYFTLPFGALNGQEKKTASGDDFLKDSLYVVNKVKVLNYSLKQFDQLFFEFFQKKSDSKLILTKSEFYNYTIQIAIFSDRQAALYPAQKQIAAENKKRWFAESYQDYLLSKASPKK
;
A
#
# COMPACT_ATOMS: atom_id res chain seq x y z
N MET A 1 -20.51 66.49 -1.63
CA MET A 1 -19.28 66.39 -0.80
C MET A 1 -19.25 65.05 -0.10
N ARG A 2 -18.06 64.44 -0.03
CA ARG A 2 -17.69 63.14 0.61
C ARG A 2 -17.85 61.94 -0.35
N LYS A 3 -16.83 61.63 -1.15
CA LYS A 3 -15.61 60.82 -0.83
C LYS A 3 -16.01 59.38 -0.50
N ILE A 4 -15.92 58.47 -1.48
CA ILE A 4 -14.90 57.41 -1.59
C ILE A 4 -14.70 56.69 -0.25
N ILE A 5 -15.06 55.40 -0.22
CA ILE A 5 -14.33 54.25 0.33
C ILE A 5 -15.37 53.13 0.51
N LEU A 6 -15.22 52.06 -0.27
CA LEU A 6 -15.25 50.66 0.18
C LEU A 6 -15.11 49.77 -1.07
N ILE A 7 -13.90 49.77 -1.60
CA ILE A 7 -13.33 48.58 -2.24
C ILE A 7 -13.23 47.56 -1.10
N TYR A 8 -14.01 46.49 -1.12
CA TYR A 8 -13.66 45.16 -0.61
C TYR A 8 -14.85 44.22 -0.87
N SER A 9 -14.52 42.97 -1.20
CA SER A 9 -15.43 41.82 -1.28
C SER A 9 -15.92 41.40 -2.67
N VAL A 10 -14.98 41.27 -3.61
CA VAL A 10 -14.97 40.12 -4.52
C VAL A 10 -14.58 38.90 -3.69
N LEU A 11 -15.53 38.23 -3.05
CA LEU A 11 -15.34 36.87 -2.51
C LEU A 11 -16.67 36.11 -2.56
N LEU A 12 -16.78 35.27 -3.60
CA LEU A 12 -16.91 33.82 -3.41
C LEU A 12 -18.16 33.32 -2.68
N TYR A 13 -19.27 33.21 -3.43
CA TYR A 13 -20.35 32.28 -3.11
C TYR A 13 -20.62 31.35 -4.30
N PHE A 14 -19.66 30.47 -4.56
CA PHE A 14 -19.89 29.26 -5.35
C PHE A 14 -19.72 28.07 -4.40
N THR A 15 -20.72 27.84 -3.55
CA THR A 15 -20.79 26.63 -2.73
C THR A 15 -21.79 25.67 -3.35
N LEU A 16 -21.34 24.88 -4.32
CA LEU A 16 -21.96 23.60 -4.61
C LEU A 16 -21.49 22.61 -3.54
N PRO A 17 -22.38 21.97 -2.75
CA PRO A 17 -21.98 20.77 -2.05
C PRO A 17 -21.93 19.63 -3.08
N PHE A 18 -20.79 19.48 -3.75
CA PHE A 18 -20.41 18.15 -4.24
C PHE A 18 -20.15 17.30 -3.00
N GLY A 19 -21.21 16.69 -2.47
CA GLY A 19 -21.09 15.57 -1.57
C GLY A 19 -20.36 14.48 -2.32
N ALA A 20 -19.04 14.39 -2.12
CA ALA A 20 -18.29 13.19 -2.42
C ALA A 20 -18.83 12.11 -1.49
N LEU A 21 -19.89 11.43 -1.94
CA LEU A 21 -20.28 10.14 -1.40
C LEU A 21 -19.12 9.19 -1.72
N ASN A 22 -18.14 9.15 -0.83
CA ASN A 22 -17.22 8.04 -0.75
C ASN A 22 -18.07 6.82 -0.37
N GLY A 23 -18.60 6.13 -1.37
CA GLY A 23 -19.02 4.76 -1.20
C GLY A 23 -17.79 3.98 -0.77
N GLN A 24 -17.60 3.81 0.53
CA GLN A 24 -16.67 2.80 1.04
C GLN A 24 -17.25 1.48 0.58
N GLU A 25 -16.67 0.95 -0.51
CA GLU A 25 -16.86 -0.41 -0.92
C GLU A 25 -16.53 -1.27 0.31
N LYS A 26 -17.57 -1.87 0.88
CA LYS A 26 -17.46 -2.67 2.09
C LYS A 26 -16.70 -3.92 1.68
N LYS A 27 -15.37 -3.86 1.76
CA LYS A 27 -14.47 -4.97 1.42
C LYS A 27 -14.83 -6.13 2.33
N THR A 28 -15.71 -7.01 1.86
CA THR A 28 -16.01 -8.27 2.53
C THR A 28 -14.68 -9.01 2.64
N ALA A 29 -14.29 -9.37 3.87
CA ALA A 29 -13.05 -10.08 4.13
C ALA A 29 -12.97 -11.28 3.19
N SER A 30 -12.09 -11.15 2.19
CA SER A 30 -11.92 -12.14 1.14
C SER A 30 -11.12 -13.32 1.70
N GLY A 31 -11.17 -14.48 1.04
CA GLY A 31 -10.29 -15.60 1.40
C GLY A 31 -8.80 -15.23 1.39
N ASP A 32 -8.44 -14.17 0.66
CA ASP A 32 -7.09 -13.63 0.56
C ASP A 32 -6.71 -12.86 1.83
N ASP A 33 -7.66 -12.16 2.47
CA ASP A 33 -7.40 -11.43 3.71
C ASP A 33 -7.07 -12.40 4.85
N PHE A 34 -7.80 -13.52 4.96
CA PHE A 34 -7.47 -14.57 5.95
C PHE A 34 -6.09 -15.19 5.73
N LEU A 35 -5.73 -15.48 4.47
CA LEU A 35 -4.41 -16.00 4.13
C LEU A 35 -3.30 -15.00 4.48
N LYS A 36 -3.50 -13.72 4.15
CA LYS A 36 -2.56 -12.63 4.47
C LYS A 36 -2.37 -12.47 5.97
N ASP A 37 -3.44 -12.51 6.76
CA ASP A 37 -3.38 -12.40 8.21
C ASP A 37 -2.63 -13.59 8.84
N SER A 38 -2.90 -14.81 8.35
CA SER A 38 -2.18 -16.01 8.77
C SER A 38 -0.67 -15.91 8.47
N LEU A 39 -0.32 -15.51 7.24
CA LEU A 39 1.07 -15.28 6.84
C LEU A 39 1.73 -14.17 7.66
N TYR A 40 0.98 -13.12 8.04
CA TYR A 40 1.50 -12.05 8.87
C TYR A 40 1.89 -12.57 10.24
N VAL A 41 0.98 -13.30 10.91
CA VAL A 41 1.24 -13.86 12.25
C VAL A 41 2.46 -14.79 12.23
N VAL A 42 2.52 -15.70 11.25
CA VAL A 42 3.61 -16.68 11.14
C VAL A 42 4.97 -16.01 10.91
N ASN A 43 5.02 -14.97 10.07
CA ASN A 43 6.29 -14.34 9.68
C ASN A 43 6.69 -13.14 10.56
N LYS A 44 5.78 -12.59 11.38
CA LYS A 44 5.98 -11.32 12.11
C LYS A 44 7.30 -11.28 12.87
N VAL A 45 7.50 -12.24 13.76
CA VAL A 45 8.68 -12.29 14.64
C VAL A 45 9.96 -12.40 13.82
N LYS A 46 9.97 -13.27 12.81
CA LYS A 46 11.12 -13.49 11.93
C LYS A 46 11.52 -12.20 11.20
N VAL A 47 10.56 -11.55 10.54
CA VAL A 47 10.82 -10.37 9.71
C VAL A 47 11.18 -9.15 10.54
N LEU A 48 10.56 -8.97 11.72
CA LEU A 48 10.94 -7.88 12.63
C LEU A 48 12.41 -7.97 13.05
N ASN A 49 13.04 -9.14 12.96
CA ASN A 49 14.45 -9.36 13.25
C ASN A 49 15.37 -9.30 12.02
N TYR A 50 14.86 -9.09 10.80
CA TYR A 50 15.70 -8.99 9.59
C TYR A 50 16.68 -7.83 9.63
N SER A 51 17.95 -8.12 9.32
CA SER A 51 18.89 -7.09 8.91
C SER A 51 18.42 -6.42 7.61
N LEU A 52 18.92 -5.20 7.34
CA LEU A 52 18.63 -4.52 6.08
C LEU A 52 19.03 -5.38 4.87
N LYS A 53 20.18 -6.08 4.94
CA LYS A 53 20.64 -7.00 3.89
C LYS A 53 19.65 -8.15 3.63
N GLN A 54 19.06 -8.73 4.67
CA GLN A 54 18.06 -9.79 4.52
C GLN A 54 16.77 -9.26 3.90
N PHE A 55 16.36 -8.05 4.28
CA PHE A 55 15.23 -7.38 3.65
C PHE A 55 15.50 -7.06 2.18
N ASP A 56 16.65 -6.48 1.86
CA ASP A 56 17.03 -6.16 0.47
C ASP A 56 17.04 -7.41 -0.39
N GLN A 57 17.61 -8.52 0.12
CA GLN A 57 17.57 -9.80 -0.57
C GLN A 57 16.14 -10.27 -0.84
N LEU A 58 15.26 -10.23 0.16
CA LEU A 58 13.85 -10.60 0.00
C LEU A 58 13.14 -9.71 -1.02
N PHE A 59 13.38 -8.40 -0.95
CA PHE A 59 12.80 -7.42 -1.83
C PHE A 59 13.24 -7.66 -3.28
N PHE A 60 14.56 -7.74 -3.52
CA PHE A 60 15.08 -7.99 -4.86
C PHE A 60 14.66 -9.35 -5.41
N GLU A 61 14.65 -10.39 -4.60
CA GLU A 61 14.17 -11.72 -5.01
C GLU A 61 12.71 -11.67 -5.47
N PHE A 62 11.83 -11.01 -4.72
CA PHE A 62 10.45 -10.83 -5.12
C PHE A 62 10.33 -10.06 -6.44
N PHE A 63 11.04 -8.95 -6.58
CA PHE A 63 10.98 -8.14 -7.80
C PHE A 63 11.54 -8.88 -9.02
N GLN A 64 12.61 -9.65 -8.87
CA GLN A 64 13.16 -10.50 -9.94
C GLN A 64 12.16 -11.59 -10.35
N LYS A 65 11.57 -12.30 -9.39
CA LYS A 65 10.54 -13.32 -9.69
C LYS A 65 9.28 -12.70 -10.30
N LYS A 66 8.91 -11.49 -9.87
CA LYS A 66 7.77 -10.73 -10.40
C LYS A 66 8.03 -10.22 -11.82
N SER A 67 9.26 -9.88 -12.19
CA SER A 67 9.59 -9.43 -13.55
C SER A 67 9.82 -10.57 -14.55
N ASP A 68 10.14 -11.77 -14.09
CA ASP A 68 10.36 -12.91 -14.99
C ASP A 68 9.08 -13.33 -15.72
N SER A 69 9.05 -13.16 -17.05
CA SER A 69 7.92 -13.53 -17.91
C SER A 69 7.56 -15.01 -17.90
N LYS A 70 8.50 -15.90 -17.54
CA LYS A 70 8.32 -17.36 -17.56
C LYS A 70 7.88 -17.91 -16.19
N LEU A 71 7.96 -17.10 -15.14
CA LEU A 71 7.64 -17.51 -13.78
C LEU A 71 6.35 -16.85 -13.29
N ILE A 72 5.43 -17.68 -12.82
CA ILE A 72 4.21 -17.27 -12.12
C ILE A 72 4.32 -17.80 -10.69
N LEU A 73 4.43 -16.89 -9.73
CA LEU A 73 4.37 -17.22 -8.31
C LEU A 73 3.01 -17.80 -7.98
N THR A 74 2.95 -18.80 -7.10
CA THR A 74 1.66 -19.23 -6.54
C THR A 74 1.07 -18.13 -5.67
N LYS A 75 -0.24 -18.19 -5.42
CA LYS A 75 -0.94 -17.25 -4.54
C LYS A 75 -0.30 -17.16 -3.15
N SER A 76 0.10 -18.29 -2.59
CA SER A 76 0.75 -18.37 -1.29
C SER A 76 2.13 -17.70 -1.31
N GLU A 77 2.96 -17.98 -2.33
CA GLU A 77 4.29 -17.37 -2.45
C GLU A 77 4.20 -15.86 -2.65
N PHE A 78 3.32 -15.41 -3.53
CA PHE A 78 3.08 -13.99 -3.77
C PHE A 78 2.69 -13.25 -2.49
N TYR A 79 1.72 -13.79 -1.74
CA TYR A 79 1.33 -13.18 -0.47
C TYR A 79 2.40 -13.32 0.60
N ASN A 80 3.17 -14.41 0.62
CA ASN A 80 4.27 -14.55 1.55
C ASN A 80 5.33 -13.46 1.36
N TYR A 81 5.69 -13.12 0.12
CA TYR A 81 6.60 -12.00 -0.14
C TYR A 81 6.00 -10.66 0.26
N THR A 82 4.82 -10.32 -0.26
CA THR A 82 4.20 -9.00 -0.02
C THR A 82 3.95 -8.76 1.47
N ILE A 83 3.51 -9.78 2.22
CA ILE A 83 3.30 -9.68 3.66
C ILE A 83 4.60 -9.55 4.45
N GLN A 84 5.66 -10.27 4.06
CA GLN A 84 6.97 -10.06 4.69
C GLN A 84 7.49 -8.63 4.42
N ILE A 85 7.32 -8.09 3.22
CA ILE A 85 7.68 -6.69 2.93
C ILE A 85 6.84 -5.72 3.77
N ALA A 86 5.55 -6.01 3.93
CA ALA A 86 4.65 -5.22 4.76
C ALA A 86 5.05 -5.22 6.25
N ILE A 87 5.41 -6.39 6.81
CA ILE A 87 5.89 -6.50 8.20
C ILE A 87 7.14 -5.66 8.41
N PHE A 88 8.07 -5.64 7.46
CA PHE A 88 9.29 -4.85 7.60
C PHE A 88 9.02 -3.35 7.72
N SER A 89 7.88 -2.87 7.20
CA SER A 89 7.45 -1.48 7.41
C SER A 89 7.14 -1.19 8.89
N ASP A 90 6.63 -2.17 9.66
CA ASP A 90 6.44 -2.00 11.11
C ASP A 90 7.80 -1.80 11.83
N ARG A 91 8.84 -2.52 11.38
CA ARG A 91 10.21 -2.32 11.89
C ARG A 91 10.73 -0.92 11.54
N GLN A 92 10.54 -0.46 10.30
CA GLN A 92 10.94 0.90 9.90
C GLN A 92 10.24 1.97 10.73
N ALA A 93 8.95 1.82 11.01
CA ALA A 93 8.21 2.73 11.88
C ALA A 93 8.77 2.80 13.31
N ALA A 94 9.27 1.67 13.84
CA ALA A 94 9.89 1.60 15.16
C ALA A 94 11.29 2.23 15.18
N LEU A 95 12.09 2.04 14.13
CA LEU A 95 13.45 2.58 14.02
C LEU A 95 13.47 4.08 13.66
N TYR A 96 12.49 4.53 12.88
CA TYR A 96 12.41 5.90 12.37
C TYR A 96 11.04 6.51 12.66
N PRO A 97 10.79 7.00 13.90
CA PRO A 97 9.49 7.57 14.28
C PRO A 97 9.02 8.72 13.38
N ALA A 98 9.96 9.52 12.86
CA ALA A 98 9.66 10.59 11.90
C ALA A 98 9.07 10.07 10.57
N GLN A 99 9.34 8.82 10.20
CA GLN A 99 8.85 8.17 8.99
C GLN A 99 7.68 7.21 9.27
N LYS A 100 7.13 7.22 10.50
CA LYS A 100 6.06 6.30 10.92
C LYS A 100 4.84 6.35 10.01
N GLN A 101 4.45 7.53 9.54
CA GLN A 101 3.32 7.67 8.61
C GLN A 101 3.61 7.01 7.26
N ILE A 102 4.78 7.28 6.68
CA ILE A 102 5.23 6.69 5.41
C ILE A 102 5.30 5.16 5.53
N ALA A 103 5.83 4.67 6.64
CA ALA A 103 5.90 3.23 6.92
C ALA A 103 4.49 2.59 7.04
N ALA A 104 3.55 3.27 7.69
CA ALA A 104 2.16 2.79 7.77
C ALA A 104 1.47 2.77 6.40
N GLU A 105 1.73 3.78 5.56
CA GLU A 105 1.23 3.82 4.18
C GLU A 105 1.84 2.71 3.32
N ASN A 106 3.15 2.49 3.42
CA ASN A 106 3.83 1.40 2.71
C ASN A 106 3.29 0.04 3.13
N LYS A 107 3.10 -0.20 4.43
CA LYS A 107 2.45 -1.42 4.94
C LYS A 107 1.08 -1.61 4.29
N LYS A 108 0.23 -0.57 4.31
CA LYS A 108 -1.12 -0.64 3.71
C LYS A 108 -1.05 -0.97 2.21
N ARG A 109 -0.12 -0.35 1.47
CA ARG A 109 0.08 -0.65 0.03
C ARG A 109 0.43 -2.12 -0.18
N TRP A 110 1.40 -2.65 0.56
CA TRP A 110 1.79 -4.05 0.44
C TRP A 110 0.70 -5.04 0.85
N PHE A 111 -0.11 -4.71 1.85
CA PHE A 111 -1.29 -5.51 2.20
C PHE A 111 -2.40 -5.44 1.16
N ALA A 112 -2.52 -4.31 0.44
CA ALA A 112 -3.52 -4.11 -0.59
C ALA A 112 -3.22 -4.86 -1.90
N GLU A 113 -1.95 -5.23 -2.14
CA GLU A 113 -1.54 -6.02 -3.30
C GLU A 113 -2.45 -7.25 -3.49
N SER A 114 -2.90 -7.46 -4.72
CA SER A 114 -3.82 -8.54 -5.08
C SER A 114 -3.13 -9.54 -5.99
N TYR A 115 -3.30 -10.82 -5.69
CA TYR A 115 -2.81 -11.88 -6.56
C TYR A 115 -3.51 -11.85 -7.93
N GLN A 116 -4.77 -11.41 -7.99
CA GLN A 116 -5.49 -11.25 -9.25
C GLN A 116 -4.84 -10.17 -10.12
N ASP A 117 -4.52 -9.01 -9.53
CA ASP A 117 -3.85 -7.92 -10.25
C ASP A 117 -2.45 -8.33 -10.72
N TYR A 118 -1.75 -9.14 -9.90
CA TYR A 118 -0.48 -9.75 -10.31
C TYR A 118 -0.65 -10.65 -11.54
N LEU A 119 -1.64 -11.54 -11.56
CA LEU A 119 -1.91 -12.39 -12.72
C LEU A 119 -2.29 -11.58 -13.98
N LEU A 120 -3.13 -10.54 -13.82
CA LEU A 120 -3.48 -9.64 -14.92
C LEU A 120 -2.24 -8.92 -15.47
N SER A 121 -1.33 -8.48 -14.59
CA SER A 121 -0.07 -7.84 -14.99
C SER A 121 0.86 -8.78 -15.77
N LYS A 122 0.77 -10.10 -15.54
CA LYS A 122 1.52 -11.12 -16.29
C LYS A 122 0.87 -11.47 -17.62
N ALA A 123 -0.46 -11.45 -17.69
CA ALA A 123 -1.21 -11.76 -18.91
C ALA A 123 -1.19 -10.62 -19.93
N SER A 124 -1.11 -9.37 -19.46
CA SER A 124 -0.93 -8.18 -20.30
C SER A 124 0.39 -7.50 -19.94
N PRO A 125 1.55 -8.10 -20.29
CA PRO A 125 2.80 -7.37 -20.22
C PRO A 125 2.63 -6.19 -21.18
N LYS A 126 2.60 -4.97 -20.63
CA LYS A 126 2.42 -3.73 -21.39
C LYS A 126 3.27 -3.81 -22.68
N LYS A 127 2.60 -3.83 -23.83
CA LYS A 127 3.24 -3.71 -25.14
C LYS A 127 4.00 -2.40 -25.25
#